data_AF-A0A0V7ZUL3-F1
#
_entry.id   AF-A0A0V7ZUL3-F1
#
_cell.length_a   1.000
_cell.length_b   1.000
_cell.length_c   1.000
_cell.angle_alpha   90.00
_cell.angle_beta   90.00
_cell.angle_gamma   90.00
#
_symmetry.space_group_name_H-M   'P 1'
#
loop_
_entity.id
_entity.type
_entity.pdbx_description
1 polymer ?
#
loop_
_entity_poly.entity_id
_entity_poly.type
_entity_poly.pdbx_seq_one_letter_code
_entity_poly.pdbx_strand_id
1 'polypeptide(L)'
;MKRAIFFNINETLTTNIASDSLKEHPQDVKVLPGVEIALNYYQNQEPSWLMIGISNQADWESMDLDTDEPFKHLDHIIAKMQHVLSLLSQLRAIYFCSHSEGINCWRVTRQGAVKISKYLKASELHLQEKYAFRKPGAGMIFLASLDYDVDLDLSWMIGNYPEDEGAARNAQIEFVHTKNWIQRFL
;
A
#
# COMPACT_ATOMS: atom_id res chain seq x y z
N MET A 1 5.23 -20.88 -4.75
CA MET A 1 4.34 -19.72 -4.83
C MET A 1 3.50 -19.58 -3.56
N LYS A 2 3.44 -18.38 -3.00
CA LYS A 2 2.70 -18.06 -1.76
C LYS A 2 1.43 -17.30 -2.11
N ARG A 3 0.33 -17.55 -1.41
CA ARG A 3 -0.84 -16.65 -1.47
C ARG A 3 -0.56 -15.38 -0.67
N ALA A 4 -1.05 -14.25 -1.14
CA ALA A 4 -0.88 -12.96 -0.49
C ALA A 4 -2.20 -12.21 -0.31
N ILE A 5 -2.21 -11.31 0.68
CA ILE A 5 -3.22 -10.27 0.79
C ILE A 5 -2.51 -8.93 0.61
N PHE A 6 -2.96 -8.19 -0.39
CA PHE A 6 -2.55 -6.82 -0.66
C PHE A 6 -3.50 -5.86 0.04
N PHE A 7 -2.97 -4.98 0.87
CA PHE A 7 -3.77 -4.04 1.64
C PHE A 7 -3.54 -2.62 1.15
N ASN A 8 -4.62 -1.88 0.90
CA ASN A 8 -4.52 -0.44 1.04
C ASN A 8 -4.09 -0.06 2.47
N ILE A 9 -3.40 1.07 2.64
CA ILE A 9 -2.88 1.49 3.94
C ILE A 9 -3.88 2.44 4.63
N ASN A 10 -4.01 3.66 4.09
CA ASN A 10 -4.83 4.70 4.68
C ASN A 10 -6.32 4.34 4.60
N GLU A 11 -7.02 4.52 5.70
CA GLU A 11 -8.42 4.14 5.92
C GLU A 11 -8.72 2.65 5.78
N THR A 12 -7.72 1.78 5.61
CA THR A 12 -7.91 0.32 5.52
C THR A 12 -7.23 -0.43 6.65
N LEU A 13 -5.94 -0.17 6.87
CA LEU A 13 -5.20 -0.69 8.03
C LEU A 13 -5.05 0.39 9.12
N THR A 14 -4.92 1.64 8.69
CA THR A 14 -4.58 2.75 9.57
C THR A 14 -5.38 4.00 9.25
N THR A 15 -5.51 4.92 10.19
CA THR A 15 -6.02 6.28 9.96
C THR A 15 -5.08 7.30 10.61
N ASN A 16 -5.20 8.57 10.25
CA ASN A 16 -4.41 9.61 10.89
C ASN A 16 -4.91 9.84 12.33
N ILE A 17 -4.00 10.20 13.23
CA ILE A 17 -4.37 10.74 14.53
C ILE A 17 -4.84 12.17 14.30
N ALA A 18 -6.03 12.53 14.79
CA ALA A 18 -6.49 13.92 14.72
C ALA A 18 -5.52 14.77 15.55
N SER A 19 -4.79 15.66 14.89
CA SER A 19 -3.89 16.62 15.52
C SER A 19 -4.41 18.02 15.21
N ASP A 20 -4.40 18.91 16.21
CA ASP A 20 -4.72 20.33 16.05
C ASP A 20 -3.62 21.09 15.27
N SER A 21 -2.53 20.42 14.88
CA SER A 21 -1.45 21.01 14.09
C SER A 21 -1.66 20.79 12.60
N LEU A 22 -1.43 21.86 11.82
CA LEU A 22 -1.52 21.88 10.35
C LEU A 22 -0.45 21.01 9.64
N LYS A 23 0.54 20.49 10.38
CA LYS A 23 1.64 19.70 9.83
C LYS A 23 1.50 18.23 10.24
N GLU A 24 1.25 17.35 9.28
CA GLU A 24 1.22 15.90 9.53
C GLU A 24 2.62 15.39 9.91
N HIS A 25 2.76 14.76 11.08
CA HIS A 25 3.96 14.03 11.47
C HIS A 25 3.89 12.56 10.99
N PRO A 26 5.00 11.90 10.61
CA PRO A 26 4.97 10.51 10.14
C PRO A 26 4.42 9.49 11.15
N GLN A 27 4.45 9.85 12.43
CA GLN A 27 3.92 9.03 13.52
C GLN A 27 2.45 9.34 13.86
N ASP A 28 1.81 10.28 13.17
CA ASP A 28 0.39 10.61 13.37
C ASP A 28 -0.51 9.57 12.71
N VAL A 29 -0.27 8.30 13.02
CA VAL A 29 -0.95 7.16 12.45
C VAL A 29 -1.39 6.23 13.57
N LYS A 30 -2.65 5.80 13.54
CA LYS A 30 -3.18 4.76 14.43
C LYS A 30 -3.76 3.60 13.63
N VAL A 31 -3.60 2.40 14.16
CA VAL A 31 -4.20 1.18 13.60
C VAL A 31 -5.71 1.22 13.82
N LEU A 32 -6.49 0.82 12.81
CA LEU A 32 -7.95 0.76 12.93
C LEU A 32 -8.39 -0.42 13.83
N PRO A 33 -9.51 -0.29 14.56
CA PRO A 33 -10.04 -1.39 15.39
C PRO A 33 -10.25 -2.68 14.60
N GLY A 34 -9.88 -3.82 15.20
CA GLY A 34 -10.02 -5.15 14.60
C GLY A 34 -8.89 -5.54 13.63
N VAL A 35 -8.05 -4.60 13.18
CA VAL A 35 -7.00 -4.89 12.18
C VAL A 35 -5.98 -5.89 12.70
N GLU A 36 -5.48 -5.72 13.92
CA GLU A 36 -4.50 -6.67 14.49
C GLU A 36 -5.08 -8.08 14.62
N ILE A 37 -6.35 -8.19 15.04
CA ILE A 37 -7.06 -9.47 15.14
C ILE A 37 -7.15 -10.12 13.76
N ALA A 38 -7.54 -9.35 12.75
CA ALA A 38 -7.66 -9.81 11.37
C ALA A 38 -6.30 -10.27 10.81
N LEU A 39 -5.23 -9.48 10.96
CA LEU A 39 -3.91 -9.83 10.47
C LEU A 39 -3.36 -11.08 11.18
N ASN A 40 -3.54 -11.20 12.49
CA ASN A 40 -3.15 -12.39 13.25
C ASN A 40 -3.90 -13.64 12.77
N TYR A 41 -5.18 -13.53 12.44
CA TYR A 41 -5.95 -14.65 11.89
C TYR A 41 -5.32 -15.19 10.61
N TYR A 42 -4.92 -14.33 9.66
CA TYR A 42 -4.29 -14.76 8.41
C TYR A 42 -2.84 -15.23 8.59
N GLN A 43 -2.10 -14.63 9.52
CA GLN A 43 -0.75 -15.07 9.86
C GLN A 43 -0.72 -16.49 10.41
N ASN A 44 -1.75 -16.88 11.18
CA ASN A 44 -1.84 -18.18 11.84
C ASN A 44 -2.51 -19.28 11.01
N GLN A 45 -2.86 -19.01 9.74
CA GLN A 45 -3.34 -20.07 8.84
C GLN A 45 -2.19 -20.94 8.33
N GLU A 46 -2.53 -22.14 7.84
CA GLU A 46 -1.58 -23.05 7.20
C GLU A 46 -2.01 -23.32 5.74
N PRO A 47 -1.22 -22.91 4.74
CA PRO A 47 -0.03 -22.06 4.86
C PRO A 47 -0.39 -20.61 5.24
N SER A 48 0.54 -19.93 5.91
CA SER A 48 0.35 -18.54 6.33
C SER A 48 0.28 -17.60 5.13
N TRP A 49 -0.55 -16.56 5.25
CA TRP A 49 -0.69 -15.56 4.20
C TRP A 49 0.47 -14.56 4.24
N LEU A 50 1.00 -14.23 3.07
CA LEU A 50 1.91 -13.11 2.94
C LEU A 50 1.10 -11.80 2.92
N MET A 51 1.41 -10.86 3.80
CA MET A 51 0.66 -9.60 3.89
C MET A 51 1.54 -8.43 3.44
N ILE A 52 1.05 -7.66 2.45
CA ILE A 52 1.80 -6.59 1.79
C ILE A 52 0.92 -5.34 1.70
N GLY A 53 1.48 -4.18 2.07
CA GLY A 53 0.82 -2.90 1.86
C GLY A 53 1.03 -2.36 0.44
N ILE A 54 0.01 -1.72 -0.13
CA ILE A 54 0.06 -1.00 -1.41
C ILE A 54 -0.67 0.35 -1.30
N SER A 55 -0.01 1.46 -1.62
CA SER A 55 -0.55 2.80 -1.37
C SER A 55 -0.31 3.80 -2.49
N ASN A 56 -1.31 4.60 -2.82
CA ASN A 56 -1.12 5.82 -3.62
C ASN A 56 -0.67 6.94 -2.68
N GLN A 57 0.48 7.56 -2.95
CA GLN A 57 1.04 8.66 -2.17
C GLN A 57 1.57 9.72 -3.15
N ALA A 58 0.71 10.26 -4.02
CA ALA A 58 1.11 11.33 -4.95
C ALA A 58 0.91 12.73 -4.36
N ASP A 59 0.26 12.84 -3.19
CA ASP A 59 -0.14 14.11 -2.61
C ASP A 59 1.05 14.95 -2.11
N TRP A 60 2.28 14.41 -2.11
CA TRP A 60 3.49 15.20 -1.86
C TRP A 60 3.85 16.15 -3.01
N GLU A 61 3.29 15.94 -4.21
CA GLU A 61 3.43 16.87 -5.33
C GLU A 61 2.61 18.16 -5.09
N SER A 62 1.76 18.20 -4.05
CA SER A 62 1.05 19.42 -3.66
C SER A 62 1.99 20.39 -2.95
N MET A 63 2.02 21.63 -3.45
CA MET A 63 2.78 22.74 -2.87
C MET A 63 1.94 23.43 -1.80
N ASP A 64 2.58 23.78 -0.69
CA ASP A 64 2.05 24.73 0.27
C ASP A 64 2.10 26.12 -0.36
N LEU A 65 0.92 26.70 -0.56
CA LEU A 65 0.74 27.99 -1.22
C LEU A 65 1.30 29.16 -0.40
N ASP A 66 1.49 28.97 0.91
CA ASP A 66 2.00 30.00 1.82
C ASP A 66 3.53 29.97 1.93
N THR A 67 4.15 28.80 1.74
CA THR A 67 5.60 28.61 1.92
C THR A 67 6.37 28.33 0.63
N ASP A 68 5.69 28.02 -0.48
CA ASP A 68 6.31 27.55 -1.74
C ASP A 68 7.17 26.28 -1.55
N GLU A 69 6.86 25.50 -0.51
CA GLU A 69 7.49 24.20 -0.21
C GLU A 69 6.48 23.04 -0.40
N PRO A 70 6.93 21.80 -0.69
CA PRO A 70 6.04 20.65 -0.76
C PRO A 70 5.34 20.38 0.59
N PHE A 71 4.03 20.13 0.59
CA PHE A 71 3.25 19.80 1.81
C PHE A 71 3.80 18.57 2.55
N LYS A 72 4.41 17.63 1.82
CA LYS A 72 5.05 16.44 2.37
C LYS A 72 6.35 16.20 1.61
N HIS A 73 7.43 15.93 2.33
CA HIS A 73 8.64 15.41 1.69
C HIS A 73 8.55 13.89 1.53
N LEU A 74 9.17 13.35 0.49
CA LEU A 74 9.25 11.91 0.27
C LEU A 74 9.78 11.14 1.51
N ASP A 75 10.73 11.73 2.24
CA ASP A 75 11.25 11.16 3.48
C ASP A 75 10.17 11.03 4.56
N HIS A 76 9.20 11.94 4.62
CA HIS A 76 8.05 11.82 5.53
C HIS A 76 7.16 10.63 5.14
N ILE A 77 6.91 10.42 3.85
CA ILE A 77 6.14 9.26 3.38
C ILE A 77 6.87 7.96 3.73
N ILE A 78 8.18 7.89 3.46
CA ILE A 78 9.01 6.72 3.79
C ILE A 78 8.96 6.45 5.31
N ALA A 79 9.18 7.48 6.13
CA ALA A 79 9.12 7.38 7.58
C ALA A 79 7.73 6.92 8.06
N LYS A 80 6.65 7.42 7.45
CA LYS A 80 5.27 6.99 7.75
C LYS A 80 5.08 5.51 7.45
N MET A 81 5.51 5.05 6.28
CA MET A 81 5.39 3.64 5.89
C MET A 81 6.24 2.73 6.79
N GLN A 82 7.45 3.17 7.18
CA GLN A 82 8.27 2.45 8.16
C GLN A 82 7.61 2.39 9.53
N HIS A 83 6.96 3.47 9.96
CA HIS A 83 6.21 3.48 11.21
C HIS A 83 5.02 2.53 11.15
N VAL A 84 4.25 2.50 10.06
CA VAL A 84 3.17 1.51 9.86
C VAL A 84 3.70 0.08 9.95
N LEU A 85 4.85 -0.22 9.34
CA LEU A 85 5.51 -1.53 9.46
C LEU A 85 5.97 -1.85 10.89
N SER A 86 6.25 -0.84 11.71
CA SER A 86 6.57 -1.03 13.14
C SER A 86 5.34 -1.35 13.98
N LEU A 87 4.19 -0.75 13.65
CA LEU A 87 2.90 -1.03 14.32
C LEU A 87 2.33 -2.39 13.90
N LEU A 88 2.46 -2.74 12.62
CA LEU A 88 1.90 -3.96 12.03
C LEU A 88 3.01 -4.92 11.65
N SER A 89 3.51 -5.67 12.63
CA SER A 89 4.63 -6.62 12.48
C SER A 89 4.37 -7.71 11.43
N GLN A 90 3.09 -8.02 11.18
CA GLN A 90 2.62 -9.02 10.22
C GLN A 90 2.84 -8.61 8.77
N LEU A 91 2.92 -7.30 8.47
CA LEU A 91 3.24 -6.82 7.12
C LEU A 91 4.70 -7.11 6.77
N ARG A 92 4.93 -7.63 5.57
CA ARG A 92 6.28 -7.91 5.06
C ARG A 92 6.97 -6.67 4.50
N ALA A 93 6.22 -5.87 3.77
CA ALA A 93 6.67 -4.68 3.07
C ALA A 93 5.46 -3.80 2.72
N ILE A 94 5.73 -2.53 2.39
CA ILE A 94 4.77 -1.62 1.80
C ILE A 94 5.34 -1.12 0.47
N TYR A 95 4.57 -1.24 -0.59
CA TYR A 95 4.83 -0.56 -1.85
C TYR A 95 3.99 0.71 -1.90
N PHE A 96 4.57 1.80 -2.35
CA PHE A 96 3.79 3.00 -2.62
C PHE A 96 4.17 3.65 -3.95
N CYS A 97 3.16 4.18 -4.63
CA CYS A 97 3.35 5.00 -5.81
C CYS A 97 3.50 6.45 -5.37
N SER A 98 4.64 7.06 -5.70
CA SER A 98 4.94 8.44 -5.33
C SER A 98 4.71 9.41 -6.49
N HIS A 99 3.93 9.06 -7.51
CA HIS A 99 3.75 9.96 -8.65
C HIS A 99 2.31 9.89 -9.16
N SER A 100 1.75 11.03 -9.54
CA SER A 100 0.40 11.13 -10.11
C SER A 100 0.27 10.31 -11.41
N GLU A 101 1.29 10.32 -12.26
CA GLU A 101 1.32 9.53 -13.50
C GLU A 101 1.63 8.03 -13.29
N GLY A 102 1.91 7.59 -12.05
CA GLY A 102 2.12 6.16 -11.79
C GLY A 102 3.48 5.58 -12.20
N ILE A 103 4.49 6.44 -12.38
CA ILE A 103 5.82 6.05 -12.92
C ILE A 103 6.78 5.56 -11.84
N ASN A 104 6.71 6.14 -10.63
CA ASN A 104 7.65 5.85 -9.56
C ASN A 104 7.00 4.97 -8.48
N CYS A 105 7.63 3.86 -8.16
CA CYS A 105 7.29 3.02 -7.02
C CYS A 105 8.43 2.99 -6.01
N TRP A 106 8.08 2.89 -4.74
CA TRP A 106 8.99 2.65 -3.64
C TRP A 106 8.60 1.37 -2.93
N ARG A 107 9.60 0.54 -2.61
CA ARG A 107 9.44 -0.60 -1.70
C ARG A 107 10.03 -0.22 -0.35
N VAL A 108 9.20 -0.18 0.68
CA VAL A 108 9.57 0.08 2.05
C VAL A 108 9.55 -1.21 2.85
N THR A 109 10.62 -1.45 3.59
CA THR A 109 10.77 -2.54 4.55
C THR A 109 11.26 -1.98 5.88
N ARG A 110 11.29 -2.81 6.92
CA ARG A 110 11.88 -2.43 8.22
C ARG A 110 13.37 -2.11 8.11
N GLN A 111 14.06 -2.63 7.09
CA GLN A 111 15.49 -2.43 6.87
C GLN A 111 15.81 -1.18 6.04
N GLY A 112 14.80 -0.54 5.43
CA GLY A 112 15.00 0.62 4.58
C GLY A 112 14.00 0.69 3.43
N ALA A 113 14.16 1.72 2.60
CA ALA A 113 13.34 1.98 1.42
C ALA A 113 14.21 2.01 0.16
N VAL A 114 13.67 1.49 -0.94
CA VAL A 114 14.34 1.48 -2.24
C VAL A 114 13.38 2.01 -3.29
N LYS A 115 13.84 2.99 -4.08
CA LYS A 115 13.15 3.45 -5.27
C LYS A 115 13.26 2.40 -6.36
N ILE A 116 12.13 1.99 -6.90
CA ILE A 116 12.05 1.08 -8.04
C ILE A 116 11.72 1.90 -9.27
N SER A 117 12.78 2.33 -9.97
CA SER A 117 12.69 3.14 -11.20
C SER A 117 12.75 2.31 -12.48
N LYS A 118 12.96 1.00 -12.38
CA LYS A 118 13.13 0.08 -13.51
C LYS A 118 12.38 -1.22 -13.25
N TYR A 119 11.06 -1.19 -13.44
CA TYR A 119 10.36 -2.40 -13.79
C TYR A 119 10.56 -2.56 -15.30
N LEU A 120 11.33 -3.55 -15.76
CA LEU A 120 11.68 -3.74 -17.18
C LEU A 120 10.45 -3.78 -18.10
N LYS A 121 9.29 -4.10 -17.52
CA LYS A 121 7.98 -4.04 -18.17
C LYS A 121 7.31 -2.66 -18.10
N ALA A 122 7.60 -1.79 -17.13
CA ALA A 122 6.96 -0.47 -16.98
C ALA A 122 7.38 0.53 -18.06
N SER A 123 8.60 0.46 -18.62
CA SER A 123 8.98 1.36 -19.73
C SER A 123 8.24 1.01 -21.03
N GLU A 124 7.90 -0.26 -21.25
CA GLU A 124 7.16 -0.73 -22.44
C GLU A 124 5.63 -0.78 -22.21
N LEU A 125 5.19 -0.88 -20.94
CA LEU A 125 3.79 -0.97 -20.54
C LEU A 125 3.24 0.32 -19.92
N HIS A 126 4.00 1.42 -19.83
CA HIS A 126 3.44 2.71 -19.38
C HIS A 126 2.23 3.13 -20.24
N LEU A 127 2.12 2.60 -21.47
CA LEU A 127 1.01 2.81 -22.39
C LEU A 127 -0.26 2.06 -22.00
N GLN A 128 -0.16 1.10 -21.06
CA GLN A 128 -1.29 0.31 -20.58
C GLN A 128 -1.53 0.64 -19.11
N GLU A 129 -2.60 1.40 -18.85
CA GLU A 129 -3.01 1.86 -17.51
C GLU A 129 -2.98 0.76 -16.45
N LYS A 130 -3.28 -0.49 -16.84
CA LYS A 130 -3.26 -1.65 -15.95
C LYS A 130 -1.90 -1.93 -15.30
N TYR A 131 -0.79 -1.47 -15.87
CA TYR A 131 0.56 -1.69 -15.32
C TYR A 131 1.15 -0.47 -14.60
N ALA A 132 0.43 0.66 -14.55
CA ALA A 132 0.86 1.82 -13.77
C ALA A 132 1.01 1.45 -12.29
N PHE A 133 1.97 2.07 -11.60
CA PHE A 133 2.12 1.85 -10.16
C PHE A 133 1.03 2.53 -9.35
N ARG A 134 0.49 3.66 -9.85
CA ARG A 134 -0.64 4.32 -9.21
C ARG A 134 -1.90 3.52 -9.45
N LYS A 135 -2.60 3.13 -8.38
CA LYS A 135 -3.93 2.52 -8.47
C LYS A 135 -4.87 3.49 -9.19
N PRO A 136 -5.70 3.04 -10.16
CA PRO A 136 -6.13 1.65 -10.37
C PRO A 136 -5.16 0.76 -11.17
N GLY A 137 -3.98 1.23 -11.55
CA GLY A 137 -2.93 0.36 -12.07
C GLY A 137 -2.49 -0.70 -11.05
N ALA A 138 -2.15 -1.89 -11.54
CA ALA A 138 -1.74 -3.05 -10.76
C ALA A 138 -0.20 -3.21 -10.65
N GLY A 139 0.58 -2.21 -11.06
CA GLY A 139 2.04 -2.29 -11.09
C GLY A 139 2.66 -2.64 -9.74
N MET A 140 2.11 -2.11 -8.64
CA MET A 140 2.59 -2.44 -7.28
C MET A 140 2.32 -3.90 -6.90
N ILE A 141 1.18 -4.46 -7.31
CA ILE A 141 0.81 -5.86 -7.07
C ILE A 141 1.74 -6.78 -7.86
N PHE A 142 1.95 -6.50 -9.15
CA PHE A 142 2.85 -7.29 -10.00
C PHE A 142 4.31 -7.22 -9.57
N LEU A 143 4.76 -6.07 -9.07
CA LEU A 143 6.11 -5.96 -8.53
C LEU A 143 6.26 -6.81 -7.27
N ALA A 144 5.30 -6.68 -6.34
CA ALA A 144 5.28 -7.46 -5.12
C ALA A 144 5.20 -8.97 -5.38
N SER A 145 4.48 -9.40 -6.43
CA SER A 145 4.37 -10.82 -6.77
C SER A 145 5.68 -11.41 -7.27
N LEU A 146 6.44 -10.66 -8.07
CA LEU A 146 7.78 -11.06 -8.48
C LEU A 146 8.76 -11.09 -7.30
N ASP A 147 8.72 -10.08 -6.43
CA ASP A 147 9.65 -9.97 -5.30
C ASP A 147 9.48 -11.10 -4.27
N TYR A 148 8.29 -11.68 -4.17
CA TYR A 148 7.95 -12.66 -3.13
C TYR A 148 7.43 -14.00 -3.63
N ASP A 149 7.49 -14.27 -4.95
CA ASP A 149 6.96 -15.49 -5.58
C ASP A 149 5.48 -15.72 -5.20
N VAL A 150 4.63 -14.72 -5.44
CA VAL A 150 3.20 -14.77 -5.08
C VAL A 150 2.38 -15.41 -6.19
N ASP A 151 1.50 -16.32 -5.79
CA ASP A 151 0.43 -16.85 -6.62
C ASP A 151 -0.76 -15.88 -6.63
N LEU A 152 -0.95 -15.15 -7.73
CA LEU A 152 -2.00 -14.14 -7.82
C LEU A 152 -3.41 -14.75 -7.85
N ASP A 153 -3.58 -15.94 -8.42
CA ASP A 153 -4.89 -16.61 -8.54
C ASP A 153 -5.47 -17.00 -7.17
N LEU A 154 -4.61 -17.09 -6.15
CA LEU A 154 -4.97 -17.39 -4.76
C LEU A 154 -4.88 -16.16 -3.85
N SER A 155 -4.65 -14.97 -4.40
CA SER A 155 -4.39 -13.75 -3.65
C SER A 155 -5.55 -12.77 -3.70
N TRP A 156 -5.63 -11.90 -2.69
CA TRP A 156 -6.71 -10.92 -2.55
C TRP A 156 -6.16 -9.49 -2.44
N MET A 157 -6.98 -8.52 -2.80
CA MET A 157 -6.80 -7.12 -2.43
C MET A 157 -7.89 -6.67 -1.47
N ILE A 158 -7.48 -5.99 -0.39
CA ILE A 158 -8.37 -5.40 0.60
C ILE A 158 -8.18 -3.89 0.60
N GLY A 159 -9.28 -3.16 0.40
CA GLY A 159 -9.26 -1.70 0.29
C GLY A 159 -10.64 -1.08 0.39
N ASN A 160 -10.70 0.25 0.36
CA ASN A 160 -11.92 1.03 0.56
C ASN A 160 -12.25 1.96 -0.60
N TYR A 161 -11.35 2.09 -1.58
CA TYR A 161 -11.51 3.04 -2.65
C TYR A 161 -11.75 2.36 -4.00
N PRO A 162 -12.45 3.01 -4.95
CA PRO A 162 -12.63 2.46 -6.30
C PRO A 162 -11.31 2.11 -7.01
N GLU A 163 -10.23 2.84 -6.74
CA GLU A 163 -8.92 2.51 -7.29
C GLU A 163 -8.33 1.22 -6.73
N ASP A 164 -8.68 0.82 -5.51
CA ASP A 164 -8.27 -0.46 -4.93
C ASP A 164 -8.92 -1.62 -5.70
N GLU A 165 -10.22 -1.52 -5.94
CA GLU A 165 -10.96 -2.48 -6.75
C GLU A 165 -10.43 -2.52 -8.19
N GLY A 166 -10.12 -1.35 -8.76
CA GLY A 166 -9.51 -1.25 -10.08
C GLY A 166 -8.14 -1.95 -10.17
N ALA A 167 -7.29 -1.77 -9.15
CA ALA A 167 -6.01 -2.46 -9.07
C ALA A 167 -6.17 -3.98 -8.94
N ALA A 168 -7.11 -4.43 -8.12
CA ALA A 168 -7.44 -5.86 -7.98
C ALA A 168 -7.90 -6.46 -9.32
N ARG A 169 -8.83 -5.78 -10.01
CA ARG A 169 -9.34 -6.19 -11.32
C ARG A 169 -8.23 -6.26 -12.38
N ASN A 170 -7.35 -5.27 -12.40
CA ASN A 170 -6.21 -5.22 -13.32
C ASN A 170 -5.16 -6.30 -13.02
N ALA A 171 -5.02 -6.70 -11.76
CA ALA A 171 -4.19 -7.83 -11.33
C ALA A 171 -4.88 -9.19 -11.47
N GLN A 172 -6.17 -9.21 -11.83
CA GLN A 172 -7.02 -10.41 -11.88
C GLN A 172 -7.09 -11.15 -10.53
N ILE A 173 -7.14 -10.42 -9.43
CA ILE A 173 -7.26 -10.96 -8.07
C ILE A 173 -8.59 -10.56 -7.42
N GLU A 174 -9.01 -11.33 -6.43
CA GLU A 174 -10.25 -11.05 -5.69
C GLU A 174 -10.16 -9.73 -4.91
N PHE A 175 -11.24 -8.95 -4.94
CA PHE A 175 -11.34 -7.71 -4.16
C PHE A 175 -12.29 -7.89 -2.98
N VAL A 176 -11.87 -7.42 -1.80
CA VAL A 176 -12.70 -7.39 -0.59
C VAL A 176 -12.71 -5.97 -0.02
N HIS A 177 -13.90 -5.37 0.03
CA HIS A 177 -14.06 -4.06 0.66
C HIS A 177 -13.73 -4.12 2.15
N THR A 178 -12.95 -3.18 2.70
CA THR A 178 -12.46 -3.23 4.10
C THR A 178 -13.60 -3.36 5.10
N LYS A 179 -14.72 -2.64 4.90
CA LYS A 179 -15.91 -2.79 5.74
C LYS A 179 -16.38 -4.25 5.89
N ASN A 180 -16.44 -5.00 4.78
CA ASN A 180 -16.87 -6.40 4.80
C ASN A 180 -15.81 -7.30 5.43
N TRP A 181 -14.53 -6.99 5.19
CA TRP A 181 -13.41 -7.71 5.77
C TRP A 181 -13.36 -7.56 7.30
N ILE A 182 -13.40 -6.33 7.80
CA ILE A 182 -13.21 -6.02 9.23
C ILE A 182 -14.39 -6.47 10.09
N GLN A 183 -15.62 -6.46 9.54
CA GLN A 183 -16.83 -6.95 10.23
C GLN A 183 -16.73 -8.42 10.66
N ARG A 184 -15.80 -9.19 10.12
CA ARG A 184 -15.54 -10.58 10.52
C ARG A 184 -14.72 -10.69 11.81
N PHE A 185 -14.18 -9.58 12.30
CA PHE A 185 -13.21 -9.51 13.39
C PHE A 185 -13.58 -8.46 14.46
N LEU A 186 -14.79 -7.90 14.38
CA LEU A 186 -15.41 -7.03 15.38
C LEU A 186 -16.53 -7.79 16.08
#